data_AF-A0A2G8JQQ7-F1
#
_entry.id   AF-A0A2G8JQQ7-F1
#
_cell.length_a   1.000
_cell.length_b   1.000
_cell.length_c   1.000
_cell.angle_alpha   90.00
_cell.angle_beta   90.00
_cell.angle_gamma   90.00
#
_symmetry.space_group_name_H-M   'P 1'
#
loop_
_entity.id
_entity.type
_entity.pdbx_description
1 polymer ?
#
loop_
_entity_poly.entity_id
_entity_poly.type
_entity_poly.pdbx_seq_one_letter_code
_entity_poly.pdbx_strand_id
1 'polypeptide(L)'
;MYWANNKSQPFWYDPERHTAEIASFHLDRILNYRRVPPCAGRRVSFSKDIINKTNDDGILHTLRKRDGNDCFIGTCPFCDEDHMICSKDDVMELSVCQQIPGKIYDHAHPWSQGIKESKVWKNKNVCPTVLSNHRMNTTRFFLDTMELALFDYLIVNYDRHHIAYLGHVDIKRSFAAIIDNGKGFANPFTDDVTFLAPIYQCCR
;
A
#
# COMPACT_ATOMS: atom_id res chain seq x y z
N MET A 1 12.63 15.85 2.40
CA MET A 1 11.48 16.29 3.22
C MET A 1 10.29 15.50 2.68
N TYR A 2 9.72 14.60 3.48
CA TYR A 2 8.69 13.64 3.03
C TYR A 2 7.29 14.23 3.18
N TRP A 3 6.29 13.69 2.49
CA TRP A 3 4.90 14.17 2.55
C TRP A 3 4.36 14.23 3.99
N ALA A 4 4.75 13.26 4.83
CA ALA A 4 4.55 13.27 6.28
C ALA A 4 4.97 14.58 6.98
N ASN A 5 6.02 15.24 6.50
CA ASN A 5 6.62 16.45 7.06
C ASN A 5 6.33 17.71 6.24
N ASN A 6 5.77 17.60 5.02
CA ASN A 6 5.41 18.73 4.17
C ASN A 6 4.05 18.50 3.49
N LYS A 7 3.00 19.13 4.03
CA LYS A 7 1.62 19.06 3.52
C LYS A 7 1.44 19.59 2.09
N SER A 8 2.41 20.36 1.57
CA SER A 8 2.37 20.86 0.18
C SER A 8 2.90 19.86 -0.84
N GLN A 9 3.65 18.84 -0.38
CA GLN A 9 4.08 17.77 -1.25
C GLN A 9 2.88 16.90 -1.64
N PRO A 10 2.84 16.33 -2.84
CA PRO A 10 1.81 15.35 -3.16
C PRO A 10 2.06 13.96 -2.57
N PHE A 11 0.98 13.24 -2.24
CA PHE A 11 1.07 11.92 -1.60
C PHE A 11 1.80 10.86 -2.45
N TRP A 12 1.81 10.96 -3.79
CA TRP A 12 2.51 10.00 -4.65
C TRP A 12 4.03 10.09 -4.54
N TYR A 13 4.56 11.12 -3.87
CA TYR A 13 5.97 11.19 -3.49
C TYR A 13 6.25 10.64 -2.08
N ASP A 14 5.22 10.22 -1.33
CA ASP A 14 5.46 9.59 -0.03
C ASP A 14 6.13 8.23 -0.25
N PRO A 15 7.29 7.96 0.37
CA PRO A 15 7.96 6.68 0.23
C PRO A 15 7.16 5.56 0.90
N GLU A 16 7.30 4.37 0.35
CA GLU A 16 6.88 3.15 1.03
C GLU A 16 7.84 2.83 2.18
N ARG A 17 7.26 2.42 3.32
CA ARG A 17 7.97 2.16 4.57
C ARG A 17 7.72 0.72 4.99
N HIS A 18 8.79 0.00 5.33
CA HIS A 18 8.69 -1.36 5.84
C HIS A 18 7.87 -1.44 7.13
N THR A 19 7.94 -0.40 7.98
CA THR A 19 7.15 -0.31 9.21
C THR A 19 5.66 -0.28 8.95
N ALA A 20 5.21 0.34 7.84
CA ALA A 20 3.81 0.44 7.51
C ALA A 20 3.23 -0.92 7.09
N GLU A 21 3.97 -1.73 6.35
CA GLU A 21 3.54 -3.10 6.01
C GLU A 21 3.42 -3.99 7.25
N ILE A 22 4.41 -3.93 8.15
CA ILE A 22 4.40 -4.72 9.39
C ILE A 22 3.23 -4.29 10.28
N ALA A 23 3.06 -2.98 10.50
CA ALA A 23 1.99 -2.43 11.32
C ALA A 23 0.61 -2.75 10.73
N SER A 24 0.46 -2.67 9.40
CA SER A 24 -0.79 -3.00 8.68
C SER A 24 -1.20 -4.45 8.90
N PHE A 25 -0.27 -5.40 8.85
CA PHE A 25 -0.56 -6.80 9.18
C PHE A 25 -1.07 -6.96 10.62
N HIS A 26 -0.43 -6.30 11.59
CA HIS A 26 -0.87 -6.38 12.98
C HIS A 26 -2.22 -5.70 13.22
N LEU A 27 -2.46 -4.55 12.58
CA LEU A 27 -3.75 -3.85 12.65
C LEU A 27 -4.88 -4.70 12.06
N ASP A 28 -4.68 -5.27 10.89
CA ASP A 28 -5.65 -6.16 10.23
C ASP A 28 -5.98 -7.38 11.10
N ARG A 29 -4.98 -7.93 11.79
CA ARG A 29 -5.17 -9.02 12.76
C ARG A 29 -5.98 -8.59 13.98
N ILE A 30 -5.74 -7.39 14.52
CA ILE A 30 -6.47 -6.83 15.68
C ILE A 30 -7.93 -6.53 15.32
N LEU A 31 -8.17 -5.96 14.14
CA LEU A 31 -9.51 -5.72 13.59
C LEU A 31 -10.23 -7.02 13.19
N ASN A 32 -9.53 -8.16 13.25
CA ASN A 32 -10.05 -9.47 12.92
C ASN A 32 -10.53 -9.60 11.46
N TYR A 33 -9.97 -8.76 10.56
CA TYR A 33 -10.20 -8.80 9.12
C TYR A 33 -9.47 -10.00 8.49
N ARG A 34 -8.19 -10.18 8.83
CA ARG A 34 -7.32 -11.29 8.36
C ARG A 34 -7.15 -11.28 6.83
N ARG A 35 -6.87 -10.12 6.24
CA ARG A 35 -6.78 -9.89 4.79
C ARG A 35 -5.45 -9.30 4.33
N VAL A 36 -4.59 -8.88 5.25
CA VAL A 36 -3.21 -8.47 4.96
C VAL A 36 -2.31 -9.71 5.01
N PRO A 37 -1.42 -9.94 4.03
CA PRO A 37 -0.47 -11.04 4.08
C PRO A 37 0.45 -10.90 5.32
N PRO A 38 0.83 -12.00 5.98
CA PRO A 38 1.78 -11.94 7.08
C PRO A 38 3.08 -11.22 6.70
N CYS A 39 3.44 -10.19 7.46
CA CYS A 39 4.65 -9.41 7.28
C CYS A 39 5.46 -9.33 8.58
N ALA A 40 6.78 -9.46 8.49
CA ALA A 40 7.68 -9.35 9.63
C ALA A 40 8.92 -8.51 9.29
N GLY A 41 9.40 -7.76 10.28
CA GLY A 41 10.66 -7.04 10.18
C GLY A 41 11.86 -7.99 10.23
N ARG A 42 12.87 -7.74 9.41
CA ARG A 42 14.13 -8.49 9.41
C ARG A 42 15.30 -7.54 9.20
N ARG A 43 16.40 -7.79 9.91
CA ARG A 43 17.70 -7.18 9.64
C ARG A 43 18.55 -8.19 8.87
N VAL A 44 19.13 -7.76 7.76
CA VAL A 44 19.95 -8.59 6.88
C VAL A 44 21.30 -7.93 6.63
N SER A 45 22.32 -8.73 6.32
CA SER A 45 23.56 -8.21 5.74
C SER A 45 23.29 -7.90 4.27
N PHE A 46 23.38 -6.64 3.87
CA PHE A 46 23.02 -6.24 2.52
C PHE A 46 23.96 -6.86 1.49
N SER A 47 25.27 -6.87 1.78
CA SER A 47 26.25 -7.53 0.93
C SER A 47 26.04 -9.05 0.87
N LYS A 48 26.02 -9.75 2.02
CA LYS A 48 26.00 -11.21 2.07
C LYS A 48 24.67 -11.83 1.70
N ASP A 49 23.56 -11.22 2.11
CA ASP A 49 22.23 -11.80 1.95
C ASP A 49 21.51 -11.34 0.69
N ILE A 50 21.90 -10.20 0.11
CA ILE A 50 21.26 -9.66 -1.09
C ILE A 50 22.25 -9.59 -2.26
N ILE A 51 23.27 -8.73 -2.18
CA ILE A 51 24.17 -8.44 -3.32
C ILE A 51 24.89 -9.69 -3.82
N ASN A 52 25.49 -10.47 -2.91
CA ASN A 52 26.28 -11.65 -3.28
C ASN A 52 25.42 -12.88 -3.68
N LYS A 53 24.08 -12.78 -3.58
CA LYS A 53 23.15 -13.87 -3.89
C LYS A 53 22.21 -13.54 -5.06
N THR A 54 22.24 -12.32 -5.57
CA THR A 54 21.40 -11.90 -6.69
C THR A 54 22.16 -11.99 -8.01
N ASN A 55 21.45 -12.44 -9.05
CA ASN A 55 21.88 -12.31 -10.45
C ASN A 55 20.92 -11.37 -11.21
N ASP A 56 20.11 -10.58 -10.49
CA ASP A 56 19.15 -9.66 -11.06
C ASP A 56 19.86 -8.36 -11.50
N ASP A 57 19.96 -8.17 -12.82
CA ASP A 57 20.61 -7.00 -13.42
C ASP A 57 19.95 -5.68 -13.02
N GLY A 58 18.66 -5.68 -12.71
CA GLY A 58 17.92 -4.49 -12.25
C GLY A 58 18.40 -4.01 -10.89
N ILE A 59 18.62 -4.94 -9.96
CA ILE A 59 19.22 -4.61 -8.66
C ILE A 59 20.69 -4.19 -8.86
N LEU A 60 21.47 -4.97 -9.61
CA LEU A 60 22.90 -4.73 -9.77
C LEU A 60 23.20 -3.37 -10.45
N HIS A 61 22.40 -2.96 -11.45
CA HIS A 61 22.56 -1.69 -12.15
C HIS A 61 22.22 -0.47 -11.27
N THR A 62 21.35 -0.64 -10.28
CA THR A 62 20.91 0.44 -9.38
C THR A 62 21.80 0.59 -8.14
N LEU A 63 22.78 -0.30 -7.95
CA LEU A 63 23.73 -0.21 -6.84
C LEU A 63 24.58 1.06 -6.92
N ARG A 64 24.73 1.74 -5.79
CA ARG A 64 25.57 2.92 -5.59
C ARG A 64 26.32 2.79 -4.27
N LYS A 65 27.31 3.66 -4.06
CA LYS A 65 27.98 3.80 -2.76
C LYS A 65 27.80 5.23 -2.25
N ARG A 66 27.52 5.37 -0.96
CA ARG A 66 27.49 6.65 -0.24
C ARG A 66 28.16 6.47 1.11
N ASP A 67 29.17 7.29 1.37
CA ASP A 67 29.92 7.30 2.64
C ASP A 67 30.43 5.91 3.06
N GLY A 68 30.89 5.11 2.08
CA GLY A 68 31.39 3.76 2.29
C GLY A 68 30.32 2.66 2.43
N ASN A 69 29.03 3.01 2.50
CA ASN A 69 27.94 2.05 2.55
C ASN A 69 27.43 1.68 1.15
N ASP A 70 26.99 0.43 1.00
CA ASP A 70 26.28 -0.02 -0.20
C ASP A 70 24.83 0.45 -0.15
N CYS A 71 24.38 1.03 -1.26
CA CYS A 71 23.04 1.59 -1.44
C CYS A 71 22.44 1.09 -2.77
N PHE A 72 21.13 1.24 -2.92
CA PHE A 72 20.46 1.04 -4.21
C PHE A 72 19.42 2.15 -4.45
N ILE A 73 19.14 2.39 -5.74
CA ILE A 73 18.07 3.30 -6.17
C ILE A 73 16.87 2.44 -6.57
N GLY A 74 15.71 2.71 -5.97
CA GLY A 74 14.48 2.01 -6.34
C GLY A 74 14.06 2.32 -7.78
N THR A 75 13.26 1.44 -8.38
CA THR A 75 12.67 1.69 -9.70
C THR A 75 11.38 2.46 -9.53
N CYS A 76 11.41 3.79 -9.63
CA CYS A 76 10.20 4.62 -9.63
C CYS A 76 10.39 5.92 -10.43
N PRO A 77 9.31 6.61 -10.85
CA PRO A 77 9.39 7.83 -11.67
C PRO A 77 10.18 8.98 -11.04
N PHE A 78 10.36 8.97 -9.72
CA PHE A 78 11.01 10.03 -8.94
C PHE A 78 12.19 9.51 -8.11
N CYS A 79 12.65 8.29 -8.37
CA CYS A 79 13.76 7.67 -7.67
C CYS A 79 15.07 8.08 -8.36
N ASP A 80 15.91 8.81 -7.63
CA ASP A 80 17.19 9.31 -8.10
C ASP A 80 18.29 9.10 -7.04
N GLU A 81 19.47 9.67 -7.27
CA GLU A 81 20.59 9.54 -6.34
C GLU A 81 20.32 10.20 -4.98
N ASP A 82 19.47 11.23 -4.91
CA ASP A 82 19.13 11.87 -3.64
C ASP A 82 18.24 10.98 -2.76
N HIS A 83 17.49 10.05 -3.38
CA HIS A 83 16.55 9.15 -2.72
C HIS A 83 17.05 7.70 -2.56
N MET A 84 18.36 7.46 -2.69
CA MET A 84 18.90 6.11 -2.52
C MET A 84 18.70 5.55 -1.11
N ILE A 85 18.46 4.23 -1.04
CA ILE A 85 18.31 3.49 0.21
C ILE A 85 19.66 2.82 0.52
N CYS A 86 20.27 3.22 1.62
CA CYS A 86 21.60 2.76 2.02
C CYS A 86 21.54 1.79 3.20
N SER A 87 22.40 0.79 3.17
CA SER A 87 22.75 0.03 4.37
C SER A 87 23.49 0.92 5.38
N LYS A 88 23.49 0.50 6.64
CA LYS A 88 24.33 1.11 7.69
C LYS A 88 25.18 0.02 8.31
N ASP A 89 26.49 0.15 8.16
CA ASP A 89 27.46 -0.85 8.64
C ASP A 89 27.12 -2.26 8.10
N ASP A 90 26.82 -2.34 6.79
CA ASP A 90 26.34 -3.54 6.07
C ASP A 90 24.97 -4.08 6.51
N VAL A 91 24.30 -3.44 7.48
CA VAL A 91 22.96 -3.87 7.92
C VAL A 91 21.87 -3.09 7.21
N MET A 92 20.90 -3.81 6.65
CA MET A 92 19.66 -3.24 6.12
C MET A 92 18.45 -3.82 6.85
N GLU A 93 17.53 -2.94 7.24
CA GLU A 93 16.24 -3.31 7.82
C GLU A 93 15.18 -3.35 6.72
N LEU A 94 14.35 -4.40 6.72
CA LEU A 94 13.34 -4.61 5.70
C LEU A 94 12.11 -5.32 6.28
N SER A 95 10.98 -5.22 5.58
CA SER A 95 9.79 -6.03 5.81
C SER A 95 9.78 -7.21 4.84
N VAL A 96 9.68 -8.42 5.37
CA VAL A 96 9.45 -9.64 4.58
C VAL A 96 7.98 -10.00 4.68
N CYS A 97 7.27 -9.89 3.57
CA CYS A 97 5.86 -10.24 3.48
C CYS A 97 5.68 -11.57 2.74
N GLN A 98 4.76 -12.41 3.24
CA GLN A 98 4.44 -13.69 2.63
C GLN A 98 3.87 -13.48 1.23
N GLN A 99 4.51 -14.08 0.24
CA GLN A 99 4.00 -14.07 -1.13
C GLN A 99 2.65 -14.80 -1.19
N ILE A 100 1.66 -14.14 -1.78
CA ILE A 100 0.34 -14.70 -2.04
C ILE A 100 0.43 -15.61 -3.28
N PRO A 101 0.00 -16.88 -3.20
CA PRO A 101 0.06 -17.79 -4.33
C PRO A 101 -1.00 -17.46 -5.39
N GLY A 102 -0.67 -17.75 -6.65
CA GLY A 102 -1.57 -17.60 -7.78
C GLY A 102 -1.72 -16.16 -8.27
N LYS A 103 -2.70 -15.94 -9.15
CA LYS A 103 -2.95 -14.61 -9.74
C LYS A 103 -3.75 -13.75 -8.77
N ILE A 104 -3.30 -12.52 -8.62
CA ILE A 104 -4.07 -11.43 -8.01
C ILE A 104 -4.72 -10.67 -9.17
N TYR A 105 -6.00 -10.38 -9.01
CA TYR A 105 -6.72 -9.47 -9.89
C TYR A 105 -7.14 -8.25 -9.09
N ASP A 106 -7.48 -7.18 -9.80
CA ASP A 106 -7.90 -5.95 -9.14
C ASP A 106 -9.01 -5.21 -9.91
N HIS A 107 -9.59 -4.24 -9.22
CA HIS A 107 -10.50 -3.24 -9.80
C HIS A 107 -10.15 -1.85 -9.29
N ALA A 108 -10.34 -0.84 -10.14
CA ALA A 108 -10.19 0.55 -9.76
C ALA A 108 -11.09 0.88 -8.55
N HIS A 109 -10.51 1.54 -7.55
CA HIS A 109 -11.21 1.94 -6.34
C HIS A 109 -12.13 3.14 -6.64
N PRO A 110 -13.48 3.03 -6.50
CA PRO A 110 -14.39 4.12 -6.88
C PRO A 110 -14.17 5.42 -6.10
N TRP A 111 -13.67 5.29 -4.88
CA TRP A 111 -13.26 6.40 -4.01
C TRP A 111 -11.75 6.63 -3.92
N SER A 112 -10.99 6.29 -4.99
CA SER A 112 -9.54 6.52 -5.03
C SER A 112 -9.20 7.99 -4.73
N GLN A 113 -8.15 8.22 -3.95
CA GLN A 113 -7.66 9.56 -3.59
C GLN A 113 -6.80 10.22 -4.69
N GLY A 114 -6.59 9.54 -5.82
CA GLY A 114 -5.90 10.09 -6.98
C GLY A 114 -6.47 11.44 -7.44
N ILE A 115 -5.64 12.31 -8.00
CA ILE A 115 -6.03 13.70 -8.32
C ILE A 115 -7.24 13.75 -9.27
N LYS A 116 -7.28 12.85 -10.25
CA LYS A 116 -8.33 12.84 -11.28
C LYS A 116 -9.57 12.11 -10.77
N GLU A 117 -9.34 10.98 -10.13
CA GLU A 117 -10.34 10.05 -9.61
C GLU A 117 -11.13 10.73 -8.48
N SER A 118 -10.43 11.41 -7.57
CA SER A 118 -11.06 12.04 -6.40
C SER A 118 -12.00 13.19 -6.73
N LYS A 119 -11.79 13.88 -7.85
CA LYS A 119 -12.73 14.92 -8.32
C LYS A 119 -14.13 14.36 -8.59
N VAL A 120 -14.26 13.09 -8.94
CA VAL A 120 -15.57 12.50 -9.24
C VAL A 120 -16.40 12.34 -7.96
N TRP A 121 -15.87 11.61 -6.97
CA TRP A 121 -16.61 11.31 -5.74
C TRP A 121 -16.63 12.46 -4.74
N LYS A 122 -15.68 13.41 -4.80
CA LYS A 122 -15.74 14.63 -3.97
C LYS A 122 -16.86 15.58 -4.39
N ASN A 123 -17.21 15.61 -5.68
CA ASN A 123 -18.25 16.52 -6.21
C ASN A 123 -19.63 15.86 -6.34
N LYS A 124 -19.73 14.53 -6.18
CA LYS A 124 -20.98 13.79 -6.33
C LYS A 124 -20.98 12.53 -5.48
N ASN A 125 -22.14 12.18 -4.91
CA ASN A 125 -22.34 10.87 -4.34
C ASN A 125 -22.31 9.80 -5.47
N VAL A 126 -21.25 8.98 -5.48
CA VAL A 126 -21.05 7.91 -6.46
C VAL A 126 -21.65 6.58 -6.02
N CYS A 127 -22.08 6.46 -4.76
CA CYS A 127 -22.57 5.21 -4.20
C CYS A 127 -23.74 4.60 -4.99
N PRO A 128 -24.78 5.34 -5.43
CA PRO A 128 -25.86 4.76 -6.23
C PRO A 128 -25.36 4.12 -7.54
N THR A 129 -24.36 4.73 -8.18
CA THR A 129 -23.74 4.20 -9.39
C THR A 129 -22.89 2.96 -9.06
N VAL A 130 -22.13 2.99 -7.97
CA VAL A 130 -21.34 1.84 -7.52
C VAL A 130 -22.25 0.64 -7.21
N LEU A 131 -23.36 0.85 -6.50
CA LEU A 131 -24.34 -0.18 -6.17
C LEU A 131 -25.16 -0.68 -7.36
N SER A 132 -25.11 -0.01 -8.51
CA SER A 132 -25.71 -0.52 -9.76
C SER A 132 -24.91 -1.69 -10.35
N ASN A 133 -23.64 -1.84 -9.97
CA ASN A 133 -22.81 -2.97 -10.37
C ASN A 133 -23.23 -4.23 -9.62
N HIS A 134 -23.54 -5.30 -10.36
CA HIS A 134 -23.97 -6.58 -9.79
C HIS A 134 -23.00 -7.13 -8.74
N ARG A 135 -21.67 -7.01 -8.94
CA ARG A 135 -20.69 -7.48 -7.95
C ARG A 135 -20.79 -6.69 -6.65
N MET A 136 -20.89 -5.37 -6.72
CA MET A 136 -21.04 -4.52 -5.53
C MET A 136 -22.35 -4.84 -4.79
N ASN A 137 -23.44 -5.06 -5.52
CA ASN A 137 -24.75 -5.23 -4.89
C ASN A 137 -25.03 -6.62 -4.32
N THR A 138 -24.43 -7.68 -4.89
CA THR A 138 -24.84 -9.07 -4.60
C THR A 138 -23.79 -9.91 -3.88
N THR A 139 -22.55 -9.41 -3.75
CA THR A 139 -21.48 -10.15 -3.09
C THR A 139 -20.97 -9.42 -1.86
N ARG A 140 -20.11 -10.08 -1.08
CA ARG A 140 -19.41 -9.47 0.05
C ARG A 140 -18.47 -8.32 -0.32
N PHE A 141 -18.22 -8.11 -1.61
CA PHE A 141 -17.24 -7.14 -2.11
C PHE A 141 -17.55 -5.69 -1.68
N PHE A 142 -18.83 -5.32 -1.57
CA PHE A 142 -19.20 -4.00 -1.06
C PHE A 142 -18.82 -3.81 0.41
N LEU A 143 -19.13 -4.80 1.27
CA LEU A 143 -18.76 -4.77 2.68
C LEU A 143 -17.24 -4.77 2.87
N ASP A 144 -16.54 -5.58 2.08
CA ASP A 144 -15.08 -5.57 2.04
C ASP A 144 -14.52 -4.19 1.67
N THR A 145 -15.17 -3.47 0.75
CA THR A 145 -14.78 -2.11 0.37
C THR A 145 -15.00 -1.12 1.51
N MET A 146 -16.07 -1.27 2.30
CA MET A 146 -16.30 -0.43 3.50
C MET A 146 -15.24 -0.69 4.57
N GLU A 147 -14.91 -1.96 4.82
CA GLU A 147 -13.87 -2.35 5.77
C GLU A 147 -12.47 -1.88 5.32
N LEU A 148 -12.19 -1.95 4.00
CA LEU A 148 -10.98 -1.39 3.42
C LEU A 148 -10.91 0.13 3.61
N ALA A 149 -12.01 0.85 3.43
CA ALA A 149 -12.08 2.30 3.64
C ALA A 149 -11.80 2.67 5.10
N LEU A 150 -12.35 1.90 6.06
CA LEU A 150 -12.06 2.09 7.47
C LEU A 150 -10.60 1.76 7.80
N PHE A 151 -10.05 0.70 7.20
CA PHE A 151 -8.65 0.33 7.34
C PHE A 151 -7.72 1.44 6.84
N ASP A 152 -7.94 1.93 5.62
CA ASP A 152 -7.12 3.00 5.02
C ASP A 152 -7.31 4.35 5.73
N TYR A 153 -8.45 4.61 6.38
CA TYR A 153 -8.61 5.74 7.30
C TYR A 153 -7.68 5.64 8.51
N LEU A 154 -7.58 4.45 9.14
CA LEU A 154 -6.74 4.24 10.31
C LEU A 154 -5.25 4.35 10.00
N ILE A 155 -4.84 3.94 8.81
CA ILE A 155 -3.43 3.99 8.39
C ILE A 155 -3.10 5.21 7.53
N VAL A 156 -4.09 5.97 7.08
CA VAL A 156 -3.94 7.15 6.22
C VAL A 156 -3.16 6.83 4.93
N ASN A 157 -3.62 5.81 4.18
CA ASN A 157 -2.97 5.36 2.94
C ASN A 157 -3.65 5.93 1.69
N TYR A 158 -3.12 7.03 1.16
CA TYR A 158 -3.65 7.70 -0.04
C TYR A 158 -3.47 6.91 -1.34
N ASP A 159 -2.64 5.88 -1.34
CA ASP A 159 -2.29 5.13 -2.54
C ASP A 159 -3.25 3.97 -2.82
N ARG A 160 -4.39 3.87 -2.11
CA ARG A 160 -5.42 2.89 -2.43
C ARG A 160 -6.19 3.26 -3.70
N HIS A 161 -5.61 2.95 -4.85
CA HIS A 161 -6.20 3.21 -6.16
C HIS A 161 -6.85 1.96 -6.79
N HIS A 162 -6.51 0.76 -6.30
CA HIS A 162 -7.12 -0.51 -6.68
C HIS A 162 -7.56 -1.34 -5.46
N ILE A 163 -8.53 -2.23 -5.67
CA ILE A 163 -9.02 -3.23 -4.71
C ILE A 163 -8.66 -4.60 -5.25
N ALA A 164 -7.74 -5.30 -4.56
CA ALA A 164 -7.21 -6.59 -4.98
C ALA A 164 -8.10 -7.76 -4.53
N TYR A 165 -8.12 -8.85 -5.28
CA TYR A 165 -8.80 -10.10 -4.91
C TYR A 165 -8.08 -11.33 -5.46
N LEU A 166 -8.26 -12.46 -4.78
CA LEU A 166 -7.55 -13.69 -5.08
C LEU A 166 -8.21 -14.46 -6.23
N GLY A 167 -7.49 -14.63 -7.33
CA GLY A 167 -8.01 -15.26 -8.55
C GLY A 167 -8.18 -16.78 -8.47
N HIS A 168 -7.53 -17.43 -7.50
CA HIS A 168 -7.67 -18.86 -7.23
C HIS A 168 -8.85 -19.18 -6.30
N VAL A 169 -9.54 -18.16 -5.78
CA VAL A 169 -10.77 -18.28 -5.00
C VAL A 169 -11.94 -17.83 -5.89
N ASP A 170 -13.11 -18.47 -5.77
CA ASP A 170 -14.33 -18.04 -6.47
C ASP A 170 -14.53 -16.53 -6.26
N ILE A 171 -14.53 -15.77 -7.35
CA ILE A 171 -14.62 -14.30 -7.35
C ILE A 171 -15.87 -13.75 -6.64
N LYS A 172 -16.93 -14.56 -6.51
CA LYS A 172 -18.13 -14.19 -5.75
C LYS A 172 -17.98 -14.38 -4.25
N ARG A 173 -17.03 -15.22 -3.82
CA ARG A 173 -16.75 -15.62 -2.43
C ARG A 173 -15.41 -15.10 -1.92
N SER A 174 -14.53 -14.67 -2.81
CA SER A 174 -13.22 -14.13 -2.49
C SER A 174 -13.33 -12.86 -1.64
N PHE A 175 -12.25 -12.54 -0.94
CA PHE A 175 -12.14 -11.31 -0.18
C PHE A 175 -11.27 -10.29 -0.87
N ALA A 176 -11.55 -9.01 -0.57
CA ALA A 176 -10.63 -7.94 -0.93
C ALA A 176 -9.34 -8.09 -0.13
N ALA A 177 -8.26 -8.49 -0.80
CA ALA A 177 -6.94 -8.57 -0.19
C ALA A 177 -6.43 -7.14 0.07
N ILE A 178 -5.83 -6.94 1.25
CA ILE A 178 -5.28 -5.66 1.66
C ILE A 178 -3.76 -5.73 1.50
N ILE A 179 -3.27 -5.30 0.34
CA ILE A 179 -1.85 -5.37 -0.08
C ILE A 179 -1.29 -3.98 -0.31
N ASP A 180 0.02 -3.82 -0.46
CA ASP A 180 0.68 -2.53 -0.78
C ASP A 180 0.27 -1.41 0.20
N ASN A 181 0.62 -1.60 1.47
CA ASN A 181 0.28 -0.70 2.58
C ASN A 181 1.45 0.20 2.99
N GLY A 182 2.57 0.15 2.26
CA GLY A 182 3.82 0.86 2.55
C GLY A 182 3.68 2.37 2.73
N LYS A 183 2.66 3.00 2.14
CA LYS A 183 2.39 4.44 2.26
C LYS A 183 1.47 4.83 3.44
N GLY A 184 1.12 3.86 4.29
CA GLY A 184 0.43 4.14 5.55
C GLY A 184 1.35 4.64 6.66
N PHE A 185 0.75 5.06 7.78
CA PHE A 185 1.42 5.47 9.03
C PHE A 185 2.45 6.59 8.87
N ALA A 186 2.31 7.42 7.84
CA ALA A 186 3.29 8.46 7.54
C ALA A 186 3.25 9.63 8.52
N ASN A 187 2.04 10.11 8.90
CA ASN A 187 1.86 11.26 9.78
C ASN A 187 0.87 10.95 10.92
N PRO A 188 1.34 10.84 12.18
CA PRO A 188 0.48 10.50 13.32
C PRO A 188 -0.39 11.67 13.82
N PHE A 189 -0.28 12.86 13.22
CA PHE A 189 -1.02 14.07 13.63
C PHE A 189 -2.04 14.53 12.58
N THR A 190 -2.29 13.71 11.56
CA THR A 190 -3.23 14.04 10.48
C THR A 190 -4.21 12.90 10.30
N ASP A 191 -5.48 13.21 10.48
CA ASP A 191 -6.59 12.36 10.07
C ASP A 191 -7.24 12.97 8.81
N ASP A 192 -7.67 12.12 7.88
CA ASP A 192 -8.41 12.55 6.69
C ASP A 192 -9.74 11.80 6.59
N VAL A 193 -10.81 12.48 7.01
CA VAL A 193 -12.18 11.94 6.98
C VAL A 193 -12.63 11.53 5.58
N THR A 194 -11.95 11.99 4.53
CA THR A 194 -12.33 11.66 3.16
C THR A 194 -12.10 10.18 2.81
N PHE A 195 -11.24 9.46 3.54
CA PHE A 195 -11.15 8.00 3.44
C PHE A 195 -12.47 7.30 3.81
N LEU A 196 -13.30 7.91 4.66
CA LEU A 196 -14.61 7.37 5.04
C LEU A 196 -15.71 7.68 4.00
N ALA A 197 -15.37 8.25 2.83
CA ALA A 197 -16.32 8.52 1.75
C ALA A 197 -17.17 7.33 1.33
N PRO A 198 -16.63 6.11 1.18
CA PRO A 198 -17.45 4.94 0.89
C PRO A 198 -18.57 4.75 1.93
N ILE A 199 -18.24 4.92 3.21
CA ILE A 199 -19.16 4.70 4.33
C ILE A 199 -20.21 5.81 4.38
N TYR A 200 -19.81 7.09 4.39
CA TYR A 200 -20.79 8.18 4.54
C TYR A 200 -21.60 8.45 3.27
N GLN A 201 -21.14 8.07 2.08
CA GLN A 201 -21.92 8.19 0.85
C GLN A 201 -22.94 7.06 0.68
N CYS A 202 -22.63 5.87 1.21
CA CYS A 202 -23.49 4.70 1.12
C CYS A 202 -24.39 4.48 2.34
N CYS A 203 -24.02 5.04 3.51
CA CYS A 203 -24.73 4.92 4.78
C CYS A 203 -25.06 3.47 5.14
N ARG A 204 -24.10 2.56 4.95
CA ARG A 204 -24.22 1.11 5.22
C ARG A 204 -22.92 0.55 5.75
#